data_AF-A0A957S1C9-F1
#
_entry.id   AF-A0A957S1C9-F1
#
_cell.length_a   1.000
_cell.length_b   1.000
_cell.length_c   1.000
_cell.angle_alpha   90.00
_cell.angle_beta   90.00
_cell.angle_gamma   90.00
#
_symmetry.space_group_name_H-M   'P 1'
#
loop_
_entity.id
_entity.type
_entity.pdbx_description
1 polymer ?
#
loop_
_entity_poly.entity_id
_entity_poly.type
_entity_poly.pdbx_seq_one_letter_code
_entity_poly.pdbx_strand_id
1 'polypeptide(L)'
;LAAVLAGAPVPPEPATPSGPSDTTHISVVDGNGLQVSVTTSAGENAGFVVGDTGVCLNNMLGEADLHPQGFHRLPPGERLVTMMTPVIVARDGQPVLAVGSGGSNRIRSAILQVLSNVLDFGLLLDDAVNAPRVHFESGLLQVEGGIDEGVTAALRADGYTVKVWPGRNMFFGGAHAVAHTGATFTAAGDVRRGGSVVVVGPE
;
A
#
# COMPACT_ATOMS: atom_id res chain seq x y z
N LEU A 1 -7.75 27.00 23.41
CA LEU A 1 -6.52 27.05 22.58
C LEU A 1 -5.24 27.16 23.43
N ALA A 2 -5.10 28.15 24.33
CA ALA A 2 -3.94 28.25 25.23
C ALA A 2 -3.77 27.05 26.20
N ALA A 3 -4.86 26.41 26.64
CA ALA A 3 -4.82 25.20 27.47
C ALA A 3 -4.37 23.93 26.72
N VAL A 4 -4.47 23.92 25.38
CA VAL A 4 -4.04 22.79 24.52
C VAL A 4 -2.51 22.83 24.29
N LEU A 5 -1.91 24.02 24.40
CA LEU A 5 -0.48 24.25 24.16
C LEU A 5 0.38 24.18 25.44
N ALA A 6 -0.23 24.04 26.62
CA ALA A 6 0.44 24.16 27.92
C ALA A 6 1.04 22.85 28.48
N GLY A 7 1.31 21.84 27.62
CA GLY A 7 1.98 20.61 28.06
C GLY A 7 1.10 19.68 28.88
N ALA A 8 -0.11 19.40 28.41
CA ALA A 8 -0.91 18.30 28.94
C ALA A 8 -0.06 17.00 28.92
N PRO A 9 -0.15 16.15 29.96
CA PRO A 9 0.56 14.88 29.97
C PRO A 9 0.21 14.09 28.71
N VAL A 10 1.23 13.49 28.10
CA VAL A 10 1.07 12.62 26.93
C VAL A 10 0.01 11.58 27.28
N PRO A 11 -1.14 11.54 26.58
CA PRO A 11 -2.15 10.54 26.85
C PRO A 11 -1.55 9.15 26.67
N PRO A 12 -2.04 8.14 27.41
CA PRO A 12 -1.58 6.77 27.21
C PRO A 12 -1.76 6.37 25.75
N GLU A 13 -0.84 5.55 25.26
CA GLU A 13 -0.86 5.01 23.90
C GLU A 13 -2.25 4.45 23.57
N PRO A 14 -2.97 5.03 22.60
CA PRO A 14 -4.28 4.53 22.24
C PRO A 14 -4.13 3.12 21.65
N ALA A 15 -5.05 2.22 22.00
CA ALA A 15 -5.12 0.92 21.36
C ALA A 15 -5.25 1.11 19.84
N THR A 16 -4.44 0.40 19.07
CA THR A 16 -4.46 0.47 17.60
C THR A 16 -5.85 0.04 17.12
N PRO A 17 -6.63 0.93 16.45
CA PRO A 17 -7.91 0.55 15.91
C PRO A 17 -7.73 -0.59 14.90
N SER A 18 -8.63 -1.57 14.91
CA SER A 18 -8.67 -2.59 13.86
C SER A 18 -9.58 -2.10 12.74
N GLY A 19 -9.06 -1.22 11.87
CA GLY A 19 -9.78 -0.67 10.72
C GLY A 19 -9.01 -0.83 9.40
N PRO A 20 -9.66 -0.74 8.23
CA PRO A 20 -8.95 -0.57 6.97
C PRO A 20 -8.17 0.75 7.00
N SER A 21 -6.90 0.75 6.57
CA SER A 21 -6.16 2.00 6.36
C SER A 21 -6.69 2.73 5.11
N ASP A 22 -7.00 4.01 5.26
CA ASP A 22 -7.42 4.99 4.25
C ASP A 22 -6.27 5.47 3.34
N THR A 23 -5.23 4.66 3.21
CA THR A 23 -4.22 4.82 2.16
C THR A 23 -4.76 4.32 0.83
N THR A 24 -4.70 5.14 -0.21
CA THR A 24 -5.05 4.75 -1.59
C THR A 24 -3.92 5.06 -2.56
N HIS A 25 -3.94 4.42 -3.72
CA HIS A 25 -2.96 4.62 -4.77
C HIS A 25 -3.63 4.78 -6.12
N ILE A 26 -3.10 5.68 -6.95
CA ILE A 26 -3.48 5.83 -8.36
C ILE A 26 -2.23 5.85 -9.23
N SER A 27 -2.32 5.14 -10.36
CA SER A 27 -1.32 5.12 -11.42
C SER A 27 -1.97 5.55 -12.74
N VAL A 28 -1.33 6.44 -13.48
CA VAL A 28 -1.85 7.02 -14.74
C VAL A 28 -0.73 7.07 -15.77
N VAL A 29 -1.08 6.82 -17.03
CA VAL A 29 -0.21 7.02 -18.18
C VAL A 29 -0.98 7.77 -19.27
N ASP A 30 -0.37 8.78 -19.87
CA ASP A 30 -0.97 9.53 -20.98
C ASP A 30 -0.50 9.03 -22.36
N GLY A 31 -1.08 9.57 -23.43
CA GLY A 31 -0.73 9.23 -24.81
C GLY A 31 0.71 9.59 -25.23
N ASN A 32 1.40 10.44 -24.47
CA ASN A 32 2.80 10.81 -24.70
C ASN A 32 3.78 9.97 -23.87
N GLY A 33 3.27 9.04 -23.06
CA GLY A 33 4.09 8.20 -22.18
C GLY A 33 4.46 8.85 -20.84
N LEU A 34 3.88 10.01 -20.49
CA LEU A 34 4.01 10.57 -19.14
C LEU A 34 3.32 9.63 -18.16
N GLN A 35 4.05 9.21 -17.12
CA GLN A 35 3.52 8.36 -16.08
C GLN A 35 3.48 9.07 -14.74
N VAL A 36 2.39 8.84 -14.01
CA VAL A 36 2.15 9.38 -12.67
C VAL A 36 1.85 8.23 -11.73
N SER A 37 2.52 8.19 -10.59
CA SER A 37 2.32 7.24 -9.50
C SER A 37 2.14 8.03 -8.21
N VAL A 38 0.96 7.96 -7.60
CA VAL A 38 0.62 8.75 -6.41
C VAL A 38 -0.01 7.86 -5.36
N THR A 39 0.63 7.81 -4.19
CA THR A 39 0.07 7.22 -2.98
C THR A 39 -0.31 8.35 -2.03
N THR A 40 -1.52 8.30 -1.48
CA THR A 40 -2.00 9.29 -0.50
C THR A 40 -2.66 8.57 0.68
N SER A 41 -2.62 9.16 1.86
CA SER A 41 -3.13 8.56 3.10
C SER A 41 -3.73 9.60 4.02
N ALA A 42 -4.86 9.24 4.64
CA ALA A 42 -5.36 9.89 5.85
C ALA A 42 -5.11 9.04 7.12
N GLY A 43 -4.33 7.96 7.00
CA GLY A 43 -4.17 6.94 8.04
C GLY A 43 -5.44 6.10 8.15
N GLU A 44 -6.06 6.08 9.32
CA GLU A 44 -7.40 5.53 9.59
C GLU A 44 -8.44 6.66 9.84
N ASN A 45 -8.07 7.90 9.50
CA ASN A 45 -8.73 9.15 9.90
C ASN A 45 -8.73 9.39 11.42
N ALA A 46 -8.76 10.66 11.82
CA ALA A 46 -8.87 11.06 13.23
C ALA A 46 -10.32 11.00 13.75
N GLY A 47 -11.29 10.59 12.92
CA GLY A 47 -12.72 10.67 13.24
C GLY A 47 -13.23 12.10 13.45
N PHE A 48 -12.46 13.11 13.02
CA PHE A 48 -12.76 14.53 13.22
C PHE A 48 -12.92 15.24 11.88
N VAL A 49 -14.06 15.93 11.71
CA VAL A 49 -14.36 16.79 10.56
C VAL A 49 -14.17 18.24 10.96
N VAL A 50 -13.48 19.01 10.13
CA VAL A 50 -13.20 20.43 10.40
C VAL A 50 -14.46 21.27 10.18
N GLY A 51 -15.19 21.55 11.27
CA GLY A 51 -16.43 22.34 11.21
C GLY A 51 -17.39 21.82 10.14
N ASP A 52 -17.98 22.74 9.36
CA ASP A 52 -18.92 22.41 8.29
C ASP A 52 -18.24 22.18 6.93
N THR A 53 -16.91 21.99 6.89
CA THR A 53 -16.16 21.88 5.61
C THR A 53 -16.25 20.51 4.95
N GLY A 54 -16.62 19.47 5.71
CA GLY A 54 -16.57 18.08 5.26
C GLY A 54 -15.15 17.48 5.15
N VAL A 55 -14.10 18.21 5.56
CA VAL A 55 -12.72 17.70 5.54
C VAL A 55 -12.43 16.88 6.79
N CYS A 56 -12.17 15.59 6.61
CA CYS A 56 -11.66 14.70 7.66
C CYS A 56 -10.17 14.94 7.89
N LEU A 57 -9.76 15.04 9.15
CA LEU A 57 -8.34 15.10 9.51
C LEU A 57 -7.71 13.71 9.54
N ASN A 58 -6.44 13.61 9.12
CA ASN A 58 -5.67 12.38 9.23
C ASN A 58 -5.27 12.10 10.69
N ASN A 59 -4.93 10.85 10.99
CA ASN A 59 -4.39 10.41 12.27
C ASN A 59 -2.94 9.88 12.15
N MET A 60 -2.14 10.37 11.20
CA MET A 60 -0.81 9.82 10.90
C MET A 60 0.13 9.82 12.12
N LEU A 61 -0.03 10.78 13.05
CA LEU A 61 0.75 10.84 14.30
C LEU A 61 0.31 9.83 15.37
N GLY A 62 -0.76 9.09 15.11
CA GLY A 62 -1.31 8.03 15.96
C GLY A 62 -1.05 6.62 15.42
N GLU A 63 -0.42 6.49 14.24
CA GLU A 63 -0.10 5.20 13.63
C GLU A 63 1.21 4.65 14.19
N ALA A 64 1.13 3.55 14.95
CA ALA A 64 2.27 3.01 15.70
C ALA A 64 3.46 2.61 14.81
N ASP A 65 3.19 2.12 13.59
CA ASP A 65 4.22 1.76 12.61
C ASP A 65 5.02 2.96 12.10
N LEU A 66 4.47 4.17 12.19
CA LEU A 66 5.15 5.43 11.84
C LEU A 66 5.99 5.97 13.00
N HIS A 67 5.93 5.32 14.17
CA HIS A 67 6.64 5.71 15.39
C HIS A 67 7.51 4.57 15.95
N PRO A 68 8.52 4.08 15.20
CA PRO A 68 9.35 2.95 15.64
C PRO A 68 10.17 3.21 16.90
N GLN A 69 10.35 4.48 17.29
CA GLN A 69 11.01 4.89 18.53
C GLN A 69 10.03 5.17 19.68
N GLY A 70 8.73 4.95 19.44
CA GLY A 70 7.62 5.30 20.32
C GLY A 70 6.98 6.65 19.97
N PHE A 71 5.74 6.81 20.42
CA PHE A 71 4.95 8.02 20.20
C PHE A 71 5.62 9.29 20.78
N HIS A 72 5.37 10.44 20.15
CA HIS A 72 5.83 11.76 20.57
C HIS A 72 7.35 11.95 20.66
N ARG A 73 8.14 11.07 20.04
CA ARG A 73 9.61 11.20 19.94
C ARG A 73 10.08 12.03 18.74
N LEU A 74 9.22 12.25 17.76
CA LEU A 74 9.54 13.05 16.58
C LEU A 74 9.53 14.55 16.92
N PRO A 75 10.61 15.29 16.64
CA PRO A 75 10.62 16.75 16.81
C PRO A 75 9.55 17.45 15.96
N PRO A 76 8.96 18.56 16.45
CA PRO A 76 8.06 19.37 15.64
C PRO A 76 8.72 19.86 14.35
N GLY A 77 7.99 19.80 13.23
CA GLY A 77 8.46 20.24 11.92
C GLY A 77 9.23 19.17 11.13
N GLU A 78 9.55 18.03 11.73
CA GLU A 78 10.16 16.90 11.04
C GLU A 78 9.17 16.20 10.10
N ARG A 79 9.67 15.68 8.98
CA ARG A 79 8.86 14.91 8.03
C ARG A 79 8.65 13.49 8.56
N LEU A 80 7.40 13.04 8.57
CA LEU A 80 7.07 11.67 8.92
C LEU A 80 7.55 10.71 7.82
N VAL A 81 8.30 9.68 8.22
CA VAL A 81 8.69 8.58 7.32
C VAL A 81 7.54 7.59 7.29
N THR A 82 7.10 7.21 6.08
CA THR A 82 5.96 6.29 5.88
C THR A 82 6.37 5.09 5.02
N MET A 83 5.49 4.10 4.95
CA MET A 83 5.64 2.95 4.06
C MET A 83 5.11 3.20 2.64
N MET A 84 4.67 4.42 2.32
CA MET A 84 4.22 4.77 0.98
C MET A 84 5.40 4.73 0.00
N THR A 85 5.29 3.89 -1.03
CA THR A 85 6.33 3.69 -2.03
C THR A 85 5.74 3.78 -3.44
N PRO A 86 5.28 4.94 -3.93
CA PRO A 86 4.93 5.07 -5.35
C PRO A 86 6.17 4.81 -6.22
N VAL A 87 6.06 3.97 -7.24
CA VAL A 87 7.17 3.52 -8.09
C VAL A 87 6.91 3.84 -9.55
N ILE A 88 7.95 4.32 -10.22
CA ILE A 88 8.08 4.33 -11.68
C ILE A 88 9.27 3.45 -12.06
N VAL A 89 9.03 2.46 -12.93
CA VAL A 89 10.07 1.65 -13.56
C VAL A 89 10.37 2.25 -14.93
N ALA A 90 11.66 2.44 -15.22
CA ALA A 90 12.14 2.93 -16.50
C ALA A 90 12.99 1.89 -17.23
N ARG A 91 12.87 1.85 -18.55
CA ARG A 91 13.70 1.08 -19.46
C ARG A 91 14.33 2.04 -20.45
N ASP A 92 15.65 2.00 -20.59
CA ASP A 92 16.41 2.86 -21.51
C ASP A 92 16.09 4.36 -21.33
N GLY A 93 15.89 4.78 -20.07
CA GLY A 93 15.55 6.15 -19.70
C GLY A 93 14.09 6.54 -19.90
N GLN A 94 13.23 5.64 -20.38
CA GLN A 94 11.80 5.88 -20.61
C GLN A 94 10.95 5.17 -19.54
N PRO A 95 9.99 5.85 -18.88
CA PRO A 95 9.03 5.21 -17.97
C PRO A 95 8.23 4.15 -18.73
N VAL A 96 8.14 2.93 -18.20
CA VAL A 96 7.39 1.81 -18.81
C VAL A 96 6.32 1.21 -17.89
N LEU A 97 6.42 1.40 -16.58
CA LEU A 97 5.46 0.92 -15.59
C LEU A 97 5.39 1.86 -14.39
N ALA A 98 4.18 2.20 -13.98
CA ALA A 98 3.87 2.89 -12.74
C ALA A 98 3.09 1.94 -11.86
N VAL A 99 3.48 1.83 -10.60
CA VAL A 99 2.81 0.97 -9.63
C VAL A 99 2.93 1.56 -8.23
N GLY A 100 1.91 1.30 -7.42
CA GLY A 100 1.97 1.53 -5.99
C GLY A 100 0.80 0.84 -5.31
N SER A 101 0.71 1.00 -4.00
CA SER A 101 -0.29 0.30 -3.20
C SER A 101 -0.66 1.09 -1.95
N GLY A 102 -1.91 0.91 -1.51
CA GLY A 102 -2.32 1.20 -0.14
C GLY A 102 -2.25 -0.06 0.74
N GLY A 103 -2.06 0.12 2.05
CA GLY A 103 -2.08 -0.99 3.02
C GLY A 103 -0.97 -0.96 4.08
N SER A 104 -0.67 0.22 4.65
CA SER A 104 0.28 0.40 5.76
C SER A 104 1.60 -0.37 5.55
N ASN A 105 2.08 -1.13 6.51
CA ASN A 105 3.32 -1.89 6.47
C ASN A 105 3.41 -2.90 5.31
N ARG A 106 2.29 -3.34 4.74
CA ARG A 106 2.31 -4.32 3.64
C ARG A 106 2.57 -3.69 2.27
N ILE A 107 2.57 -2.35 2.15
CA ILE A 107 2.79 -1.64 0.86
C ILE A 107 4.05 -2.15 0.16
N ARG A 108 5.17 -2.24 0.90
CA ARG A 108 6.46 -2.73 0.38
C ARG A 108 6.37 -4.16 -0.17
N SER A 109 5.69 -5.05 0.53
CA SER A 109 5.56 -6.46 0.11
C SER A 109 4.64 -6.59 -1.10
N ALA A 110 3.55 -5.83 -1.15
CA ALA A 110 2.65 -5.83 -2.29
C ALA A 110 3.36 -5.37 -3.56
N ILE A 111 4.06 -4.22 -3.49
CA ILE A 111 4.76 -3.64 -4.64
C ILE A 111 5.90 -4.53 -5.10
N LEU A 112 6.71 -5.06 -4.16
CA LEU A 112 7.82 -5.95 -4.50
C LEU A 112 7.34 -7.18 -5.28
N GLN A 113 6.25 -7.82 -4.83
CA GLN A 113 5.72 -9.00 -5.50
C GLN A 113 5.14 -8.67 -6.88
N VAL A 114 4.43 -7.54 -7.03
CA VAL A 114 3.95 -7.10 -8.34
C VAL A 114 5.12 -6.85 -9.30
N LEU A 115 6.16 -6.16 -8.84
CA LEU A 115 7.36 -5.91 -9.63
C LEU A 115 8.08 -7.21 -10.02
N SER A 116 8.30 -8.12 -9.08
CA SER A 116 8.96 -9.40 -9.37
C SER A 116 8.13 -10.25 -10.34
N ASN A 117 6.82 -10.33 -10.16
CA ASN A 117 5.93 -11.04 -11.07
C ASN A 117 6.01 -10.50 -12.52
N VAL A 118 6.07 -9.18 -12.70
CA VAL A 118 6.18 -8.56 -14.03
C VAL A 118 7.60 -8.68 -14.59
N LEU A 119 8.61 -8.32 -13.81
CA LEU A 119 9.99 -8.12 -14.30
C LEU A 119 10.80 -9.41 -14.34
N ASP A 120 10.64 -10.29 -13.35
CA ASP A 120 11.42 -11.53 -13.23
C ASP A 120 10.68 -12.71 -13.87
N PHE A 121 9.35 -12.78 -13.67
CA PHE A 121 8.53 -13.91 -14.12
C PHE A 121 7.70 -13.62 -15.38
N GLY A 122 7.67 -12.37 -15.86
CA GLY A 122 7.00 -12.01 -17.12
C GLY A 122 5.48 -12.18 -17.10
N LEU A 123 4.83 -12.12 -15.94
CA LEU A 123 3.38 -12.19 -15.85
C LEU A 123 2.72 -10.99 -16.53
N LEU A 124 1.51 -11.20 -17.06
CA LEU A 124 0.65 -10.10 -17.51
C LEU A 124 0.33 -9.19 -16.32
N LEU A 125 0.16 -7.88 -16.57
CA LEU A 125 0.03 -6.89 -15.51
C LEU A 125 -1.16 -7.17 -14.56
N ASP A 126 -2.30 -7.61 -15.11
CA ASP A 126 -3.46 -7.98 -14.30
C ASP A 126 -3.19 -9.20 -13.42
N ASP A 127 -2.59 -10.26 -13.98
CA ASP A 127 -2.20 -11.45 -13.24
C ASP A 127 -1.19 -11.13 -12.13
N ALA A 128 -0.21 -10.26 -12.42
CA ALA A 128 0.81 -9.86 -11.46
C ALA A 128 0.23 -9.07 -10.28
N VAL A 129 -0.68 -8.11 -10.55
CA VAL A 129 -1.39 -7.34 -9.52
C VAL A 129 -2.29 -8.25 -8.71
N ASN A 130 -2.99 -9.17 -9.35
CA ASN A 130 -3.99 -9.99 -8.70
C ASN A 130 -3.44 -11.30 -8.11
N ALA A 131 -2.18 -11.67 -8.37
CA ALA A 131 -1.54 -12.85 -7.79
C ALA A 131 -1.66 -12.89 -6.25
N PRO A 132 -1.83 -14.07 -5.62
CA PRO A 132 -1.75 -14.23 -4.18
C PRO A 132 -0.42 -13.71 -3.62
N ARG A 133 -0.45 -13.06 -2.46
CA ARG A 133 0.74 -12.44 -1.86
C ARG A 133 1.12 -13.08 -0.54
N VAL A 134 2.38 -12.89 -0.18
CA VAL A 134 2.90 -13.16 1.16
C VAL A 134 3.41 -11.88 1.83
N HIS A 135 3.37 -11.83 3.15
CA HIS A 135 3.94 -10.74 3.93
C HIS A 135 4.54 -11.28 5.22
N PHE A 136 5.82 -11.00 5.45
CA PHE A 136 6.52 -11.37 6.67
C PHE A 136 6.71 -10.15 7.56
N GLU A 137 6.25 -10.26 8.80
CA GLU A 137 6.43 -9.22 9.81
C GLU A 137 6.45 -9.83 11.20
N SER A 138 7.38 -9.37 12.03
CA SER A 138 7.47 -9.75 13.45
C SER A 138 7.45 -11.27 13.71
N GLY A 139 8.15 -12.04 12.86
CA GLY A 139 8.26 -13.51 12.99
C GLY A 139 7.08 -14.31 12.43
N LEU A 140 6.05 -13.65 11.90
CA LEU A 140 4.88 -14.29 11.31
C LEU A 140 4.88 -14.11 9.79
N LEU A 141 4.84 -15.24 9.07
CA LEU A 141 4.60 -15.25 7.62
C LEU A 141 3.09 -15.33 7.37
N GLN A 142 2.53 -14.22 6.90
CA GLN A 142 1.16 -14.11 6.44
C GLN A 142 1.12 -14.57 4.99
N VAL A 143 0.26 -15.54 4.68
CA VAL A 143 0.10 -16.11 3.35
C VAL A 143 -1.34 -15.94 2.92
N GLU A 144 -1.55 -15.33 1.76
CA GLU A 144 -2.88 -15.16 1.21
C GLU A 144 -3.44 -16.48 0.66
N GLY A 145 -4.77 -16.63 0.66
CA GLY A 145 -5.42 -17.78 0.07
C GLY A 145 -5.21 -17.85 -1.45
N GLY A 146 -5.07 -19.07 -1.96
CA GLY A 146 -4.76 -19.35 -3.37
C GLY A 146 -3.33 -19.84 -3.60
N ILE A 147 -2.47 -19.81 -2.57
CA ILE A 147 -1.18 -20.50 -2.57
C ILE A 147 -1.38 -21.96 -2.19
N ASP A 148 -0.73 -22.86 -2.92
CA ASP A 148 -0.81 -24.31 -2.74
C ASP A 148 -0.49 -24.74 -1.29
N GLU A 149 -1.27 -25.68 -0.77
CA GLU A 149 -1.12 -26.15 0.61
C GLU A 149 0.24 -26.81 0.84
N GLY A 150 0.77 -27.52 -0.16
CA GLY A 150 2.10 -28.14 -0.13
C GLY A 150 3.21 -27.10 0.03
N VAL A 151 3.09 -25.94 -0.62
CA VAL A 151 4.01 -24.80 -0.42
C VAL A 151 3.95 -24.30 1.01
N THR A 152 2.76 -24.11 1.58
CA THR A 152 2.62 -23.64 2.97
C THR A 152 3.11 -24.68 3.99
N ALA A 153 2.96 -25.97 3.69
CA ALA A 153 3.47 -27.06 4.51
C ALA A 153 5.00 -27.11 4.48
N ALA A 154 5.63 -26.95 3.31
CA ALA A 154 7.07 -26.85 3.17
C ALA A 154 7.64 -25.67 3.96
N LEU A 155 7.02 -24.49 3.87
CA LEU A 155 7.43 -23.31 4.64
C LEU A 155 7.36 -23.55 6.17
N ARG A 156 6.34 -24.27 6.65
CA ARG A 156 6.27 -24.66 8.07
C ARG A 156 7.39 -25.63 8.45
N ALA A 157 7.69 -26.60 7.58
CA ALA A 157 8.79 -27.55 7.80
C ALA A 157 10.16 -26.85 7.84
N ASP A 158 10.33 -25.77 7.08
CA ASP A 158 11.52 -24.90 7.10
C ASP A 158 11.59 -23.98 8.34
N GLY A 159 10.62 -24.07 9.25
CA GLY A 159 10.63 -23.37 10.54
C GLY A 159 9.89 -22.03 10.57
N TYR A 160 9.19 -21.65 9.48
CA TYR A 160 8.37 -20.44 9.50
C TYR A 160 7.08 -20.64 10.31
N THR A 161 6.71 -19.64 11.11
CA THR A 161 5.35 -19.54 11.65
C THR A 161 4.46 -19.00 10.54
N VAL A 162 3.54 -19.83 10.02
CA VAL A 162 2.72 -19.48 8.84
C VAL A 162 1.25 -19.33 9.22
N LYS A 163 0.68 -18.15 8.94
CA LYS A 163 -0.77 -17.90 8.98
C LYS A 163 -1.32 -17.80 7.56
N VAL A 164 -2.20 -18.73 7.20
CA VAL A 164 -2.90 -18.72 5.91
C VAL A 164 -4.24 -18.04 6.08
N TRP A 165 -4.56 -17.10 5.18
CA TRP A 165 -5.83 -16.38 5.17
C TRP A 165 -6.85 -17.05 4.24
N PRO A 166 -8.16 -16.95 4.53
CA PRO A 166 -9.19 -17.45 3.63
C PRO A 166 -9.27 -16.59 2.38
N GLY A 167 -8.94 -17.16 1.22
CA GLY A 167 -9.00 -16.50 -0.08
C GLY A 167 -8.16 -15.23 -0.19
N ARG A 168 -8.50 -14.38 -1.16
CA ARG A 168 -7.89 -13.05 -1.31
C ARG A 168 -8.39 -12.09 -0.24
N ASN A 169 -7.48 -11.28 0.31
CA ASN A 169 -7.77 -10.44 1.47
C ASN A 169 -7.10 -9.06 1.37
N MET A 170 -7.83 -8.02 1.75
CA MET A 170 -7.32 -6.64 1.80
C MET A 170 -6.10 -6.46 2.72
N PHE A 171 -5.87 -7.38 3.66
CA PHE A 171 -4.63 -7.49 4.43
C PHE A 171 -3.38 -7.50 3.54
N PHE A 172 -3.44 -7.95 2.29
CA PHE A 172 -2.26 -8.02 1.42
C PHE A 172 -2.05 -6.77 0.55
N GLY A 173 -2.72 -5.67 0.89
CA GLY A 173 -2.63 -4.39 0.18
C GLY A 173 -3.62 -4.29 -0.98
N GLY A 174 -3.57 -3.17 -1.70
CA GLY A 174 -4.36 -2.93 -2.90
C GLY A 174 -3.49 -2.22 -3.93
N ALA A 175 -2.86 -2.98 -4.83
CA ALA A 175 -1.94 -2.41 -5.82
C ALA A 175 -2.69 -1.91 -7.06
N HIS A 176 -2.29 -0.77 -7.60
CA HIS A 176 -2.79 -0.30 -8.88
C HIS A 176 -1.60 0.03 -9.77
N ALA A 177 -1.68 -0.39 -11.03
CA ALA A 177 -0.56 -0.26 -11.95
C ALA A 177 -1.02 0.09 -13.36
N VAL A 178 -0.20 0.85 -14.06
CA VAL A 178 -0.32 1.07 -15.50
C VAL A 178 1.04 0.85 -16.15
N ALA A 179 1.06 0.30 -17.34
CA ALA A 179 2.25 0.12 -18.13
C ALA A 179 1.97 0.43 -19.60
N HIS A 180 3.03 0.76 -20.35
CA HIS A 180 2.94 0.85 -21.80
C HIS A 180 4.10 0.15 -22.49
N THR A 181 3.81 -0.37 -23.68
CA THR A 181 4.81 -0.94 -24.59
C THR A 181 4.65 -0.29 -25.97
N GLY A 182 5.22 0.89 -26.11
CA GLY A 182 5.09 1.68 -27.35
C GLY A 182 3.65 2.19 -27.49
N ALA A 183 2.87 1.62 -28.41
CA ALA A 183 1.50 2.05 -28.69
C ALA A 183 0.43 1.38 -27.81
N THR A 184 0.80 0.35 -27.04
CA THR A 184 -0.15 -0.42 -26.23
C THR A 184 -0.10 0.01 -24.78
N PHE A 185 -1.26 0.39 -24.23
CA PHE A 185 -1.43 0.65 -22.81
C PHE A 185 -2.06 -0.57 -22.12
N THR A 186 -1.56 -0.90 -20.93
CA THR A 186 -2.13 -1.93 -20.06
C THR A 186 -2.28 -1.35 -18.67
N ALA A 187 -3.32 -1.75 -17.96
CA ALA A 187 -3.59 -1.28 -16.62
C ALA A 187 -4.26 -2.38 -15.80
N ALA A 188 -4.02 -2.37 -14.50
CA ALA A 188 -4.54 -3.35 -13.58
C ALA A 188 -4.95 -2.70 -12.27
N GLY A 189 -6.13 -3.06 -11.79
CA GLY A 189 -6.66 -2.66 -10.49
C GLY A 189 -6.80 -3.87 -9.58
N ASP A 190 -6.26 -3.79 -8.37
CA ASP A 190 -6.36 -4.89 -7.41
C ASP A 190 -7.79 -5.08 -6.90
N VAL A 191 -8.32 -6.28 -7.14
CA VAL A 191 -9.68 -6.66 -6.75
C VAL A 191 -9.91 -6.63 -5.24
N ARG A 192 -8.83 -6.71 -4.43
CA ARG A 192 -8.90 -6.65 -2.95
C ARG A 192 -9.46 -5.32 -2.44
N ARG A 193 -9.38 -4.26 -3.26
CA ARG A 193 -9.89 -2.92 -2.95
C ARG A 193 -10.90 -2.41 -3.97
N GLY A 194 -11.47 -3.29 -4.80
CA GLY A 194 -12.38 -2.89 -5.88
C GLY A 194 -11.71 -2.01 -6.93
N GLY A 195 -10.41 -2.23 -7.19
CA GLY A 195 -9.65 -1.49 -8.19
C GLY A 195 -10.35 -1.48 -9.55
N SER A 196 -10.37 -0.32 -10.19
CA SER A 196 -11.02 -0.10 -11.48
C SER A 196 -10.01 0.45 -12.48
N VAL A 197 -10.23 0.11 -13.75
CA VAL A 197 -9.39 0.54 -14.88
C VAL A 197 -10.27 1.26 -15.88
N VAL A 198 -9.81 2.42 -16.35
CA VAL A 198 -10.46 3.18 -17.42
C VAL A 198 -9.40 3.55 -18.44
N VAL A 199 -9.70 3.27 -19.71
CA VAL A 199 -8.88 3.70 -20.85
C VAL A 199 -9.69 4.74 -21.61
N VAL A 200 -9.12 5.94 -21.76
CA VAL A 200 -9.75 7.03 -22.50
C VAL A 200 -9.12 7.07 -23.89
N GLY A 201 -9.94 6.86 -24.92
CA GLY A 201 -9.51 7.02 -26.32
C GLY A 201 -9.36 8.50 -26.69
N PRO A 202 -8.76 8.82 -27.86
CA PRO A 202 -8.76 10.18 -28.36
C PRO A 202 -10.20 10.68 -28.55
N GLU A 203 -10.45 11.95 -28.21
CA GLU A 203 -11.66 12.68 -28.62
C GLU A 203 -11.71 12.87 -30.14
#